data_AF-A0A1T2YTN1-F1
#
_entry.id   AF-A0A1T2YTN1-F1
#
_cell.length_a   1.000
_cell.length_b   1.000
_cell.length_c   1.000
_cell.angle_alpha   90.00
_cell.angle_beta   90.00
_cell.angle_gamma   90.00
#
_symmetry.space_group_name_H-M   'P 1'
#
loop_
_entity.id
_entity.type
_entity.pdbx_description
1 polymer ?
#
loop_
_entity_poly.entity_id
_entity_poly.type
_entity_poly.pdbx_seq_one_letter_code
_entity_poly.pdbx_strand_id
1 'polypeptide(L)'
;MIHESYYWKNPLLRSSRWLEKAIVDEKTSERIFARAEREIFVGFYAVRKLLETFNLSTKTKALKYETPFFSAFNEANPDYFNRDKLQKHYDLNQQKVQTLDIEFICNQVIHSYIFIFSLSAIGSIEGFYLSSDTMRKKKLFFIPITTISDILRTVGNDYPSDQHLTRNLETGQWTDIESK
;
A
#
# COMPACT_ATOMS: atom_id res chain seq x y z
N MET A 1 -13.61 12.43 7.08
CA MET A 1 -14.59 12.46 5.98
C MET A 1 -13.97 13.26 4.83
N ILE A 2 -13.95 12.72 3.62
CA ILE A 2 -13.54 13.47 2.41
C ILE A 2 -14.81 13.92 1.72
N HIS A 3 -15.02 15.23 1.63
CA HIS A 3 -16.17 15.80 0.94
C HIS A 3 -15.96 15.77 -0.58
N GLU A 4 -14.89 16.40 -1.07
CA GLU A 4 -14.54 16.42 -2.48
C GLU A 4 -13.43 15.39 -2.77
N SER A 5 -13.81 14.24 -3.35
CA SER A 5 -12.89 13.11 -3.58
C SER A 5 -11.93 13.33 -4.74
N TYR A 6 -12.27 14.20 -5.71
CA TYR A 6 -11.43 14.47 -6.88
C TYR A 6 -10.01 14.90 -6.49
N TYR A 7 -9.88 15.81 -5.51
CA TYR A 7 -8.59 16.35 -5.08
C TYR A 7 -7.71 15.32 -4.36
N TRP A 8 -8.29 14.23 -3.86
CA TRP A 8 -7.58 13.12 -3.24
C TRP A 8 -7.21 12.05 -4.27
N LYS A 9 -8.08 11.81 -5.25
CA LYS A 9 -7.93 10.78 -6.29
C LYS A 9 -6.96 11.17 -7.41
N ASN A 10 -7.01 12.41 -7.88
CA ASN A 10 -6.15 12.87 -8.98
C ASN A 10 -4.63 12.76 -8.65
N PRO A 11 -4.17 13.13 -7.44
CA PRO A 11 -2.79 12.84 -7.02
C PRO A 11 -2.41 11.37 -7.15
N LEU A 12 -3.26 10.41 -6.77
CA LEU A 12 -2.96 8.97 -6.87
C LEU A 12 -2.61 8.55 -8.30
N LEU A 13 -3.36 9.06 -9.29
CA LEU A 13 -3.10 8.80 -10.70
C LEU A 13 -1.74 9.36 -11.15
N ARG A 14 -1.37 10.54 -10.66
CA ARG A 14 -0.07 11.16 -10.94
C ARG A 14 1.06 10.40 -10.28
N SER A 15 0.89 10.00 -9.01
CA SER A 15 1.85 9.21 -8.25
C SER A 15 2.12 7.87 -8.92
N SER A 16 1.08 7.13 -9.33
CA SER A 16 1.24 5.85 -10.04
C SER A 16 2.06 5.99 -11.34
N ARG A 17 1.69 6.95 -12.20
CA ARG A 17 2.41 7.18 -13.47
C ARG A 17 3.86 7.59 -13.26
N TRP A 18 4.14 8.33 -12.20
CA TRP A 18 5.49 8.77 -11.88
C TRP A 18 6.33 7.62 -11.31
N LEU A 19 5.78 6.85 -10.37
CA LEU A 19 6.43 5.70 -9.74
C LEU A 19 6.85 4.63 -10.76
N GLU A 20 5.97 4.31 -11.73
CA GLU A 20 6.28 3.37 -12.82
C GLU A 20 7.47 3.80 -13.70
N LYS A 21 7.72 5.11 -13.79
CA LYS A 21 8.76 5.69 -14.65
C LYS A 21 10.00 6.12 -13.87
N ALA A 22 9.98 6.00 -12.55
CA ALA A 22 11.08 6.45 -11.71
C ALA A 22 12.29 5.54 -11.93
N ILE A 23 13.43 6.16 -12.25
CA ILE A 23 14.72 5.49 -12.40
C ILE A 23 15.67 6.12 -11.40
N VAL A 24 16.18 5.29 -10.50
CA VAL A 24 17.15 5.65 -9.47
C VAL A 24 18.55 5.50 -10.05
N ASP A 25 19.29 6.60 -10.10
CA ASP A 25 20.73 6.59 -10.38
C ASP A 25 21.53 7.02 -9.15
N GLU A 26 22.84 6.76 -9.15
CA GLU A 26 23.73 7.03 -8.01
C GLU A 26 23.68 8.50 -7.55
N LYS A 27 23.57 9.44 -8.51
CA LYS A 27 23.60 10.89 -8.25
C LYS A 27 22.28 11.44 -7.72
N THR A 28 21.16 10.79 -8.03
CA THR A 28 19.82 11.28 -7.72
C THR A 28 19.08 10.41 -6.71
N SER A 29 19.72 9.35 -6.23
CA SER A 29 19.14 8.31 -5.39
C SER A 29 18.35 8.86 -4.20
N GLU A 30 18.98 9.65 -3.34
CA GLU A 30 18.33 10.23 -2.16
C GLU A 30 17.08 11.04 -2.52
N ARG A 31 17.17 11.89 -3.55
CA ARG A 31 16.05 12.73 -3.99
C ARG A 31 14.90 11.89 -4.54
N ILE A 32 15.20 10.84 -5.30
CA ILE A 32 14.19 9.98 -5.91
C ILE A 32 13.54 9.10 -4.85
N PHE A 33 14.32 8.54 -3.91
CA PHE A 33 13.80 7.78 -2.79
C PHE A 33 12.91 8.64 -1.90
N ALA A 34 13.35 9.81 -1.47
CA ALA A 34 12.54 10.70 -0.64
C ALA A 34 11.22 11.09 -1.34
N ARG A 35 11.26 11.30 -2.67
CA ARG A 35 10.03 11.53 -3.43
C ARG A 35 9.15 10.28 -3.47
N ALA A 36 9.71 9.11 -3.78
CA ALA A 36 8.96 7.86 -3.84
C ALA A 36 8.31 7.52 -2.49
N GLU A 37 9.04 7.67 -1.38
CA GLU A 37 8.50 7.54 -0.02
C GLU A 37 7.31 8.46 0.19
N ARG A 38 7.44 9.75 -0.14
CA ARG A 38 6.36 10.71 0.02
C ARG A 38 5.14 10.36 -0.84
N GLU A 39 5.34 10.01 -2.11
CA GLU A 39 4.25 9.60 -3.01
C GLU A 39 3.53 8.35 -2.48
N ILE A 40 4.27 7.38 -1.95
CA ILE A 40 3.73 6.13 -1.39
C ILE A 40 2.99 6.43 -0.09
N PHE A 41 3.62 7.04 0.91
CA PHE A 41 2.98 7.27 2.21
C PHE A 41 1.75 8.17 2.11
N VAL A 42 1.83 9.28 1.37
CA VAL A 42 0.68 10.18 1.18
C VAL A 42 -0.38 9.51 0.32
N GLY A 43 0.02 8.76 -0.71
CA GLY A 43 -0.91 8.02 -1.57
C GLY A 43 -1.70 6.97 -0.81
N PHE A 44 -1.03 6.10 -0.04
CA PHE A 44 -1.70 5.07 0.75
C PHE A 44 -2.50 5.64 1.92
N TYR A 45 -2.07 6.76 2.52
CA TYR A 45 -2.92 7.50 3.47
C TYR A 45 -4.22 7.99 2.80
N ALA A 46 -4.12 8.60 1.61
CA ALA A 46 -5.29 9.06 0.87
C ALA A 46 -6.22 7.90 0.48
N VAL A 47 -5.68 6.77 0.02
CA VAL A 47 -6.45 5.55 -0.24
C VAL A 47 -7.17 5.10 1.03
N ARG A 48 -6.46 5.00 2.17
CA ARG A 48 -7.05 4.59 3.46
C ARG A 48 -8.20 5.49 3.89
N LYS A 49 -8.09 6.81 3.67
CA LYS A 49 -9.15 7.77 3.97
C LYS A 49 -10.32 7.68 3.00
N LEU A 50 -10.07 7.37 1.72
CA LEU A 50 -11.12 7.20 0.71
C LEU A 50 -11.93 5.91 0.95
N LEU A 51 -11.29 4.82 1.41
CA LEU A 51 -11.97 3.56 1.76
C LEU A 51 -13.05 3.72 2.83
N GLU A 52 -12.87 4.68 3.76
CA GLU A 52 -13.85 4.99 4.82
C GLU A 52 -15.04 5.82 4.33
N THR A 53 -15.07 6.21 3.05
CA THR A 53 -16.12 7.07 2.50
C THR A 53 -17.01 6.31 1.53
N PHE A 54 -18.14 6.90 1.19
CA PHE A 54 -19.00 6.42 0.12
C PHE A 54 -18.49 6.83 -1.28
N ASN A 55 -17.35 7.54 -1.36
CA ASN A 55 -16.78 7.99 -2.63
C ASN A 55 -16.09 6.86 -3.44
N LEU A 56 -16.17 5.61 -2.99
CA LEU A 56 -15.64 4.44 -3.67
C LEU A 56 -16.72 3.36 -3.73
N SER A 57 -16.73 2.62 -4.83
CA SER A 57 -17.64 1.49 -5.03
C SER A 57 -17.31 0.34 -4.06
N THR A 58 -18.34 -0.42 -3.71
CA THR A 58 -18.18 -1.65 -2.91
C THR A 58 -17.23 -2.64 -3.58
N LYS A 59 -17.27 -2.72 -4.91
CA LYS A 59 -16.34 -3.52 -5.72
C LYS A 59 -14.88 -3.15 -5.46
N THR A 60 -14.53 -1.87 -5.51
CA THR A 60 -13.17 -1.41 -5.22
C THR A 60 -12.76 -1.71 -3.79
N LYS A 61 -13.65 -1.46 -2.82
CA LYS A 61 -13.39 -1.75 -1.39
C LYS A 61 -13.14 -3.25 -1.14
N ALA A 62 -13.77 -4.13 -1.91
CA ALA A 62 -13.66 -5.58 -1.79
C ALA A 62 -12.46 -6.20 -2.52
N LEU A 63 -11.68 -5.42 -3.28
CA LEU A 63 -10.52 -5.92 -4.01
C LEU A 63 -9.46 -6.49 -3.06
N LYS A 64 -8.83 -7.56 -3.54
CA LYS A 64 -7.76 -8.26 -2.84
C LYS A 64 -6.59 -8.52 -3.77
N TYR A 65 -5.40 -8.55 -3.19
CA TYR A 65 -4.14 -8.68 -3.90
C TYR A 65 -3.35 -9.85 -3.35
N GLU A 66 -2.91 -10.73 -4.24
CA GLU A 66 -1.90 -11.73 -3.91
C GLU A 66 -0.56 -11.03 -3.66
N THR A 67 -0.08 -11.13 -2.42
CA THR A 67 1.08 -10.41 -1.95
C THR A 67 2.15 -11.39 -1.49
N PRO A 68 3.36 -11.34 -2.08
CA PRO A 68 4.49 -12.11 -1.59
C PRO A 68 4.89 -11.73 -0.16
N PHE A 69 5.28 -12.71 0.63
CA PHE A 69 5.85 -12.49 1.95
C PHE A 69 6.90 -13.56 2.31
N PHE A 70 7.75 -13.20 3.27
CA PHE A 70 8.85 -14.00 3.79
C PHE A 70 8.67 -14.15 5.30
N SER A 71 8.91 -15.36 5.81
CA SER A 71 8.84 -15.65 7.24
C SER A 71 10.07 -15.08 7.95
N ALA A 72 9.86 -14.50 9.14
CA ALA A 72 10.96 -14.14 10.02
C ALA A 72 11.61 -15.40 10.61
N PHE A 73 12.92 -15.37 10.83
CA PHE A 73 13.60 -16.38 11.65
C PHE A 73 13.17 -16.28 13.12
N ASN A 74 13.35 -17.35 13.89
CA ASN A 74 12.90 -17.40 15.29
C ASN A 74 13.59 -16.34 16.16
N GLU A 75 14.89 -16.10 15.94
CA GLU A 75 15.68 -15.08 16.62
C GLU A 75 15.60 -13.68 15.99
N ALA A 76 14.75 -13.48 14.99
CA ALA A 76 14.64 -12.20 14.30
C ALA A 76 14.23 -11.08 15.27
N ASN A 77 15.09 -10.08 15.37
CA ASN A 77 14.82 -8.88 16.16
C ASN A 77 15.25 -7.63 15.38
N PRO A 78 14.48 -7.24 14.35
CA PRO A 78 14.74 -6.00 13.64
C PRO A 78 14.57 -4.81 14.58
N ASP A 79 15.61 -3.99 14.69
CA ASP A 79 15.68 -2.74 15.43
C ASP A 79 16.01 -1.58 14.47
N TYR A 80 16.12 -0.38 15.02
CA TYR A 80 16.34 0.82 14.22
C TYR A 80 17.64 0.78 13.40
N PHE A 81 18.68 0.12 13.90
CA PHE A 81 20.03 0.09 13.31
C PHE A 81 20.30 -1.12 12.43
N ASN A 82 19.42 -2.13 12.46
CA ASN A 82 19.62 -3.37 11.73
C ASN A 82 18.43 -3.77 10.83
N ARG A 83 17.37 -2.96 10.79
CA ARG A 83 16.16 -3.22 10.00
C ARG A 83 16.39 -3.33 8.49
N ASP A 84 17.47 -2.72 8.01
CA ASP A 84 17.92 -2.78 6.62
C ASP A 84 18.53 -4.14 6.25
N LYS A 85 19.00 -4.91 7.25
CA LYS A 85 19.65 -6.21 7.05
C LYS A 85 18.62 -7.33 6.93
N LEU A 86 17.78 -7.25 5.90
CA LEU A 86 16.66 -8.18 5.69
C LEU A 86 17.07 -9.66 5.76
N GLN A 87 18.18 -10.01 5.11
CA GLN A 87 18.74 -11.37 5.07
C GLN A 87 19.08 -11.94 6.45
N LYS A 88 19.31 -11.08 7.46
CA LYS A 88 19.58 -11.52 8.84
C LYS A 88 18.29 -11.92 9.57
N HIS A 89 17.16 -11.36 9.17
CA HIS A 89 15.91 -11.45 9.92
C HIS A 89 14.85 -12.30 9.24
N TYR A 90 14.93 -12.47 7.92
CA TYR A 90 13.90 -13.15 7.12
C TYR A 90 14.52 -14.15 6.16
N ASP A 91 13.80 -15.25 5.94
CA ASP A 91 14.15 -16.24 4.92
C ASP A 91 13.70 -15.76 3.54
N LEU A 92 14.58 -15.00 2.85
CA LEU A 92 14.30 -14.48 1.51
C LEU A 92 14.34 -15.55 0.41
N ASN A 93 14.78 -16.77 0.72
CA ASN A 93 14.81 -17.88 -0.24
C ASN A 93 13.46 -18.59 -0.33
N GLN A 94 12.62 -18.49 0.71
CA GLN A 94 11.31 -19.14 0.76
C GLN A 94 10.17 -18.12 0.65
N GLN A 95 9.94 -17.64 -0.57
CA GLN A 95 8.79 -16.78 -0.86
C GLN A 95 7.47 -17.55 -0.69
N LYS A 96 6.54 -16.96 0.04
CA LYS A 96 5.15 -17.41 0.19
C LYS A 96 4.21 -16.33 -0.34
N VAL A 97 2.95 -16.67 -0.60
CA VAL A 97 1.95 -15.72 -1.08
C VAL A 97 0.79 -15.68 -0.09
N GLN A 98 0.26 -14.49 0.16
CA GLN A 98 -0.93 -14.27 0.96
C GLN A 98 -1.86 -13.27 0.26
N THR A 99 -3.15 -13.57 0.23
CA THR A 99 -4.17 -12.64 -0.25
C THR A 99 -4.47 -11.59 0.82
N LEU A 100 -4.28 -10.31 0.49
CA LEU A 100 -4.50 -9.16 1.39
C LEU A 100 -5.53 -8.21 0.78
N ASP A 101 -6.41 -7.65 1.60
CA ASP A 101 -7.26 -6.54 1.17
C ASP A 101 -6.49 -5.20 1.16
N ILE A 102 -7.05 -4.20 0.47
CA ILE A 102 -6.42 -2.88 0.33
C ILE A 102 -6.23 -2.21 1.69
N GLU A 103 -7.19 -2.37 2.62
CA GLU A 103 -7.11 -1.76 3.94
C GLU A 103 -5.87 -2.26 4.71
N PHE A 104 -5.65 -3.57 4.71
CA PHE A 104 -4.51 -4.19 5.35
C PHE A 104 -3.20 -3.69 4.74
N ILE A 105 -3.10 -3.63 3.41
CA ILE A 105 -1.90 -3.10 2.72
C ILE A 105 -1.67 -1.64 3.14
N CYS A 106 -2.70 -0.80 3.15
CA CYS A 106 -2.60 0.59 3.60
C CYS A 106 -2.08 0.67 5.05
N ASN A 107 -2.63 -0.15 5.95
CA ASN A 107 -2.21 -0.17 7.35
C ASN A 107 -0.74 -0.59 7.49
N GLN A 108 -0.28 -1.59 6.71
CA GLN A 108 1.13 -1.99 6.71
C GLN A 108 2.05 -0.87 6.20
N VAL A 109 1.65 -0.14 5.15
CA VAL A 109 2.41 0.98 4.61
C VAL A 109 2.47 2.14 5.61
N ILE A 110 1.33 2.58 6.14
CA ILE A 110 1.25 3.75 7.04
C ILE A 110 2.00 3.49 8.35
N HIS A 111 1.99 2.25 8.84
CA HIS A 111 2.65 1.86 10.09
C HIS A 111 3.95 1.07 9.85
N SER A 112 4.58 1.26 8.69
CA SER A 112 5.80 0.54 8.33
C SER A 112 6.94 0.85 9.31
N TYR A 113 7.54 -0.19 9.89
CA TYR A 113 8.78 -0.10 10.65
C TYR A 113 10.01 -0.37 9.77
N ILE A 114 9.85 -1.36 8.88
CA ILE A 114 10.75 -1.67 7.78
C ILE A 114 10.09 -1.17 6.50
N PHE A 115 10.81 -0.39 5.71
CA PHE A 115 10.39 0.08 4.38
C PHE A 115 11.64 0.26 3.52
N ILE A 116 11.84 -0.61 2.54
CA ILE A 116 13.07 -0.66 1.72
C ILE A 116 12.71 -0.91 0.26
N PHE A 117 13.16 -0.04 -0.63
CA PHE A 117 12.94 -0.22 -2.07
C PHE A 117 13.73 -1.41 -2.64
N SER A 118 13.10 -2.13 -3.56
CA SER A 118 13.78 -3.05 -4.48
C SER A 118 13.92 -2.37 -5.82
N LEU A 119 15.13 -2.44 -6.38
CA LEU A 119 15.46 -1.86 -7.68
C LEU A 119 15.86 -2.95 -8.65
N SER A 120 15.51 -2.75 -9.92
CA SER A 120 16.03 -3.56 -11.02
C SER A 120 17.49 -3.23 -11.32
N ALA A 121 18.11 -4.03 -12.18
CA ALA A 121 19.48 -3.78 -12.66
C ALA A 121 19.68 -2.41 -13.34
N ILE A 122 18.61 -1.83 -13.90
CA ILE A 122 18.64 -0.51 -14.55
C ILE A 122 18.21 0.63 -13.61
N GLY A 123 17.98 0.34 -12.32
CA GLY A 123 17.58 1.33 -11.32
C GLY A 123 16.08 1.64 -11.27
N SER A 124 15.24 0.94 -12.03
CA SER A 124 13.78 1.12 -11.93
C SER A 124 13.25 0.55 -10.61
N ILE A 125 12.25 1.19 -10.02
CA ILE A 125 11.60 0.70 -8.79
C ILE A 125 10.75 -0.53 -9.12
N GLU A 126 11.12 -1.69 -8.60
CA GLU A 126 10.36 -2.94 -8.76
C GLU A 126 9.28 -3.11 -7.69
N GLY A 127 9.47 -2.48 -6.54
CA GLY A 127 8.57 -2.56 -5.40
C GLY A 127 9.28 -2.16 -4.12
N PHE A 128 8.70 -2.52 -2.97
CA PHE A 128 9.34 -2.35 -1.69
C PHE A 128 9.04 -3.52 -0.74
N TYR A 129 10.03 -3.82 0.09
CA TYR A 129 9.87 -4.65 1.27
C TYR A 129 9.30 -3.81 2.41
N LEU A 130 8.29 -4.34 3.11
CA LEU A 130 7.74 -3.70 4.29
C LEU A 130 7.37 -4.68 5.39
N SER A 131 7.43 -4.17 6.61
CA SER A 131 6.78 -4.80 7.75
C SER A 131 6.43 -3.74 8.78
N SER A 132 5.22 -3.82 9.34
CA SER A 132 4.81 -2.94 10.42
C SER A 132 5.47 -3.30 11.75
N ASP A 133 5.38 -2.40 12.72
CA ASP A 133 5.91 -2.59 14.08
C ASP A 133 5.44 -3.91 14.72
N THR A 134 4.16 -4.24 14.54
CA THR A 134 3.53 -5.45 15.09
C THR A 134 3.85 -6.71 14.30
N MET A 135 4.34 -6.59 13.07
CA MET A 135 4.60 -7.71 12.16
C MET A 135 6.08 -7.99 11.90
N ARG A 136 6.99 -7.07 12.24
CA ARG A 136 8.42 -7.20 11.93
C ARG A 136 9.07 -8.47 12.47
N LYS A 137 8.55 -9.06 13.55
CA LYS A 137 9.05 -10.34 14.11
C LYS A 137 8.39 -11.59 13.52
N LYS A 138 7.51 -11.44 12.52
CA LYS A 138 6.70 -12.53 11.95
C LYS A 138 6.84 -12.63 10.44
N LYS A 139 6.62 -11.52 9.74
CA LYS A 139 6.54 -11.50 8.28
C LYS A 139 7.17 -10.23 7.71
N LEU A 140 7.84 -10.38 6.58
CA LEU A 140 8.21 -9.29 5.69
C LEU A 140 7.40 -9.43 4.41
N PHE A 141 6.65 -8.40 4.03
CA PHE A 141 5.93 -8.38 2.77
C PHE A 141 6.79 -7.75 1.68
N PHE A 142 6.54 -8.14 0.44
CA PHE A 142 7.04 -7.42 -0.74
C PHE A 142 5.84 -6.96 -1.56
N ILE A 143 5.72 -5.65 -1.77
CA ILE A 143 4.66 -5.08 -2.61
C ILE A 143 5.27 -4.67 -3.95
N PRO A 144 4.92 -5.36 -5.05
CA PRO A 144 5.35 -4.98 -6.38
C PRO A 144 4.85 -3.59 -6.78
N ILE A 145 5.63 -2.90 -7.62
CA ILE A 145 5.24 -1.61 -8.21
C ILE A 145 3.94 -1.72 -9.01
N THR A 146 3.70 -2.88 -9.63
CA THR A 146 2.45 -3.18 -10.35
C THR A 146 1.24 -3.17 -9.42
N THR A 147 1.34 -3.77 -8.24
CA THR A 147 0.30 -3.76 -7.21
C THR A 147 0.04 -2.35 -6.69
N ILE A 148 1.10 -1.57 -6.41
CA ILE A 148 0.97 -0.17 -5.96
C ILE A 148 0.24 0.66 -7.00
N SER A 149 0.69 0.58 -8.26
CA SER A 149 0.07 1.30 -9.35
C SER A 149 -1.37 0.90 -9.59
N ASP A 150 -1.68 -0.39 -9.51
CA ASP A 150 -3.05 -0.86 -9.67
C ASP A 150 -3.97 -0.33 -8.58
N ILE A 151 -3.57 -0.38 -7.31
CA ILE A 151 -4.34 0.19 -6.19
C ILE A 151 -4.59 1.68 -6.41
N LEU A 152 -3.53 2.45 -6.68
CA LEU A 152 -3.62 3.91 -6.87
C LEU A 152 -4.49 4.28 -8.08
N ARG A 153 -4.38 3.54 -9.20
CA ARG A 153 -5.18 3.76 -10.41
C ARG A 153 -6.63 3.37 -10.20
N THR A 154 -6.88 2.23 -9.57
CA THR A 154 -8.24 1.74 -9.34
C THR A 154 -8.99 2.70 -8.42
N VAL A 155 -8.39 3.08 -7.29
CA VAL A 155 -9.01 4.06 -6.36
C VAL A 155 -9.10 5.45 -6.98
N GLY A 156 -8.10 5.87 -7.76
CA GLY A 156 -8.07 7.18 -8.40
C GLY A 156 -9.10 7.36 -9.53
N ASN A 157 -9.51 6.27 -10.18
CA ASN A 157 -10.49 6.29 -11.28
C ASN A 157 -11.90 5.86 -10.86
N ASP A 158 -12.10 5.36 -9.64
CA ASP A 158 -13.41 4.94 -9.17
C ASP A 158 -14.24 6.16 -8.77
N TYR A 159 -15.28 6.47 -9.55
CA TYR A 159 -16.28 7.49 -9.24
C TYR A 159 -17.67 6.84 -9.36
N PRO A 160 -18.26 6.37 -8.24
CA PRO A 160 -19.59 5.78 -8.25
C PRO A 160 -20.63 6.77 -8.79
N SER A 161 -21.49 6.33 -9.71
CA SER A 161 -22.61 7.12 -10.23
C SER A 161 -23.83 7.08 -9.31
N ASP A 162 -23.99 5.97 -8.57
CA ASP A 162 -25.16 5.67 -7.76
C ASP A 162 -24.74 5.05 -6.42
N GLN A 163 -25.52 5.30 -5.36
CA GLN A 163 -25.28 4.75 -4.02
C GLN A 163 -26.60 4.32 -3.40
N HIS A 164 -26.61 3.13 -2.80
CA HIS A 164 -27.74 2.60 -2.05
C HIS A 164 -27.30 2.40 -0.60
N LEU A 165 -27.89 3.14 0.33
CA LEU A 165 -27.48 3.17 1.73
C LEU A 165 -28.63 2.73 2.63
N THR A 166 -28.33 1.91 3.63
CA THR A 166 -29.25 1.63 4.75
C THR A 166 -28.71 2.27 6.02
N ARG A 167 -29.62 2.81 6.84
CA ARG A 167 -29.24 3.35 8.15
C ARG A 167 -29.33 2.25 9.22
N ASN A 168 -28.24 2.00 9.92
CA ASN A 168 -28.24 1.17 11.11
C ASN A 168 -28.90 1.95 12.27
N LEU A 169 -29.97 1.40 12.82
CA LEU A 169 -30.78 2.06 13.86
C LEU A 169 -30.09 2.10 15.23
N GLU A 170 -29.18 1.18 15.52
CA GLU A 170 -28.47 1.11 16.79
C GLU A 170 -27.30 2.11 16.84
N THR A 171 -26.51 2.15 15.77
CA THR A 171 -25.31 3.01 15.70
C THR A 171 -25.59 4.38 15.10
N GLY A 172 -26.72 4.54 14.41
CA GLY A 172 -27.08 5.74 13.65
C GLY A 172 -26.28 5.93 12.35
N GLN A 173 -25.35 5.03 12.03
CA GLN A 173 -24.45 5.08 10.88
C GLN A 173 -25.12 4.56 9.60
N TRP A 174 -24.61 5.00 8.44
CA TRP A 174 -25.03 4.51 7.13
C TRP A 174 -24.08 3.41 6.63
N THR A 175 -24.63 2.42 5.95
CA THR A 175 -23.88 1.32 5.34
C THR A 175 -24.31 1.09 3.90
N ASP A 176 -23.36 0.79 3.02
CA ASP A 176 -23.62 0.40 1.63
C ASP A 176 -24.49 -0.87 1.59
N ILE A 177 -25.53 -0.88 0.76
CA ILE A 177 -26.28 -2.08 0.42
C ILE A 177 -25.55 -2.72 -0.76
N GLU A 178 -25.08 -3.95 -0.62
CA GLU A 178 -24.57 -4.70 -1.77
C GLU A 178 -25.67 -4.77 -2.84
N SER A 179 -25.43 -4.15 -4.00
CA SER A 179 -26.22 -4.41 -5.20
C SER A 179 -26.10 -5.90 -5.50
N LYS A 180 -27.19 -6.64 -5.29
CA LYS A 180 -27.30 -8.06 -5.64
C LYS A 180 -26.97 -8.31 -7.11
#